data_AF-A0A4R2BYI3-F1
#
_entry.id   AF-A0A4R2BYI3-F1
#
_cell.length_a   1.000
_cell.length_b   1.000
_cell.length_c   1.000
_cell.angle_alpha   90.00
_cell.angle_beta   90.00
_cell.angle_gamma   90.00
#
_symmetry.space_group_name_H-M   'P 1'
#
loop_
_entity.id
_entity.type
_entity.pdbx_description
1 polymer ?
#
loop_
_entity_poly.entity_id
_entity_poly.type
_entity_poly.pdbx_seq_one_letter_code
_entity_poly.pdbx_strand_id
1 'polypeptide(L)' 'MSDPDPKMMFGDPVGDWHDWFAWFPIRTFDQRFAWLRMVRRRCIQKHQYLHGGADFWWQYHI' A
#
# COMPACT_ATOMS: atom_id res chain seq x y z
N MET A 1 -6.20 22.71 -6.69
CA MET A 1 -6.87 21.68 -7.49
C MET A 1 -6.19 20.38 -7.11
N SER A 2 -6.68 19.71 -6.07
CA SER A 2 -6.12 18.44 -5.61
C SER A 2 -6.44 17.40 -6.68
N ASP A 3 -5.40 16.79 -7.26
CA ASP A 3 -5.54 15.61 -8.10
C ASP A 3 -6.48 14.62 -7.40
N PRO A 4 -7.41 13.97 -8.13
CA PRO A 4 -8.24 12.95 -7.54
C PRO A 4 -7.31 11.85 -7.04
N ASP A 5 -7.08 11.82 -5.72
CA ASP A 5 -6.40 10.74 -5.04
C ASP A 5 -7.02 9.46 -5.60
N PRO A 6 -6.26 8.62 -6.34
CA PRO A 6 -6.84 7.54 -7.12
C PRO A 6 -7.62 6.67 -6.15
N LYS A 7 -8.95 6.82 -6.18
CA LYS A 7 -9.86 6.13 -5.27
C LYS A 7 -9.55 4.66 -5.43
N MET A 8 -8.89 4.10 -4.42
CA MET A 8 -8.58 2.69 -4.41
C MET A 8 -9.90 1.95 -4.44
N MET A 9 -10.19 1.30 -5.56
CA MET A 9 -11.47 0.59 -5.76
C MET A 9 -11.72 -0.49 -4.70
N PHE A 10 -10.67 -0.92 -3.99
CA PHE A 10 -10.68 -2.11 -3.15
C PHE A 10 -10.50 -1.87 -1.64
N GLY A 11 -10.15 -0.65 -1.20
CA GLY A 11 -9.91 -0.38 0.21
C GLY A 11 -9.41 1.04 0.49
N ASP A 12 -9.55 1.49 1.73
CA ASP A 12 -9.12 2.81 2.20
C ASP A 12 -7.80 2.73 2.98
N PRO A 13 -6.93 3.75 2.88
CA PRO A 13 -5.74 3.83 3.72
C PRO A 13 -6.12 4.02 5.19
N VAL A 14 -5.59 3.16 6.07
CA VAL A 14 -5.79 3.26 7.53
C VAL A 14 -4.88 4.34 8.15
N GLY A 15 -3.91 4.84 7.39
CA GLY A 15 -3.00 5.90 7.79
C GLY A 15 -2.10 6.37 6.65
N ASP A 16 -1.25 7.34 6.99
CA ASP A 16 -0.31 7.95 6.05
C ASP A 16 0.82 6.99 5.62
N TRP A 17 1.61 7.45 4.65
CA TRP A 17 2.85 6.80 4.27
C TRP A 17 3.92 7.02 5.35
N HIS A 18 4.54 5.93 5.79
CA HIS A 18 5.65 5.97 6.74
C HIS A 18 6.89 5.32 6.14
N ASP A 19 8.07 5.84 6.47
CA ASP A 19 9.32 5.28 6.00
C ASP A 19 9.60 3.93 6.67
N TRP A 20 9.97 2.94 5.87
CA TRP A 20 10.27 1.59 6.30
C TRP A 20 11.42 1.02 5.48
N PHE A 21 12.29 0.23 6.12
CA PHE A 21 13.41 -0.41 5.44
C PHE A 21 13.03 -1.79 4.91
N ALA A 22 13.21 -2.00 3.60
CA ALA A 22 12.89 -3.26 2.92
C ALA A 22 13.95 -4.35 3.15
N TRP A 23 13.86 -5.03 4.29
CA TRP A 23 14.77 -6.13 4.66
C TRP A 23 14.69 -7.36 3.74
N PHE A 24 13.55 -7.57 3.10
CA PHE A 24 13.28 -8.67 2.17
C PHE A 24 12.74 -8.11 0.84
N PRO A 25 12.82 -8.88 -0.27
CA PRO A 25 12.28 -8.43 -1.54
C PRO A 25 10.77 -8.24 -1.42
N ILE A 26 10.34 -7.00 -1.62
CA ILE A 26 8.93 -6.61 -1.63
C ILE A 26 8.52 -6.15 -3.03
N ARG A 27 7.24 -6.38 -3.35
CA ARG A 27 6.63 -5.83 -4.56
C ARG A 27 5.90 -4.54 -4.19
N THR A 28 6.33 -3.44 -4.80
CA THR A 28 5.67 -2.14 -4.69
C THR A 28 4.35 -2.15 -5.46
N PHE A 29 3.47 -1.18 -5.18
CA PHE A 29 2.21 -1.07 -5.91
C PHE A 29 2.42 -0.76 -7.41
N ASP A 30 3.53 -0.11 -7.77
CA ASP A 30 3.97 0.13 -9.17
C ASP A 30 4.53 -1.11 -9.86
N GLN A 31 4.36 -2.30 -9.26
CA GLN A 31 4.88 -3.58 -9.74
C GLN A 31 6.41 -3.66 -9.80
N ARG A 32 7.13 -2.71 -9.18
CA ARG A 32 8.59 -2.75 -9.05
C ARG A 32 8.98 -3.59 -7.84
N PHE A 33 10.14 -4.24 -7.92
CA PHE A 33 10.74 -4.90 -6.77
C PHE A 33 11.67 -3.94 -6.03
N ALA A 34 11.55 -3.93 -4.70
CA ALA A 34 12.45 -3.21 -3.81
C ALA A 34 13.11 -4.20 -2.85
N TRP A 35 14.41 -4.04 -2.61
CA TRP A 35 15.15 -4.84 -1.63
C TRP A 35 16.34 -4.03 -1.09
N LEU A 36 16.62 -4.16 0.21
CA LEU A 36 17.71 -3.49 0.94
C LEU A 36 17.75 -1.97 0.75
N ARG A 37 16.57 -1.32 0.76
CA ARG A 37 16.44 0.14 0.63
C ARG A 37 15.29 0.68 1.46
N MET A 38 15.33 1.98 1.74
CA MET A 38 14.18 2.69 2.31
C MET A 38 13.05 2.75 1.28
N VAL A 39 11.84 2.46 1.74
CA VAL A 39 10.59 2.54 0.98
C VAL A 39 9.52 3.18 1.86
N ARG A 40 8.51 3.77 1.25
CA ARG A 40 7.31 4.21 1.95
C ARG A 40 6.36 3.04 2.08
N ARG A 41 5.78 2.84 3.26
CA ARG A 41 4.81 1.79 3.56
C ARG A 41 3.53 2.39 4.15
N ARG A 42 2.36 1.90 3.73
CA ARG A 42 1.06 2.21 4.35
C ARG A 42 0.18 0.97 4.49
N CYS A 43 -0.71 0.96 5.46
CA CYS A 43 -1.73 -0.08 5.63
C CYS A 43 -3.00 0.32 4.89
N ILE A 44 -3.57 -0.62 4.14
CA ILE A 44 -4.86 -0.46 3.49
C ILE A 44 -5.85 -1.43 4.12
N GLN A 45 -7.03 -0.92 4.44
CA GLN A 45 -8.17 -1.69 4.90
C GLN A 45 -9.16 -1.87 3.77
N LYS A 46 -9.57 -3.10 3.55
CA LYS A 46 -10.58 -3.46 2.57
C LYS A 46 -11.94 -2.86 2.93
N HIS A 47 -12.71 -2.43 1.94
CA HIS A 47 -14.09 -2.03 2.20
C HIS A 47 -14.96 -3.22 2.62
N GLN A 48 -15.83 -3.01 3.61
CA GLN A 48 -16.68 -4.07 4.19
C GLN A 48 -17.59 -4.78 3.18
N TYR A 49 -17.97 -4.11 2.08
CA TYR A 49 -18.86 -4.68 1.06
C TYR A 49 -18.14 -5.59 0.05
N LEU A 50 -16.80 -5.67 0.10
CA LEU A 50 -16.03 -6.60 -0.74
C LEU A 50 -15.86 -7.92 0.04
N HIS A 51 -16.32 -9.03 -0.53
CA HIS A 51 -16.18 -10.36 0.08
C HIS A 51 -15.00 -11.14 -0.54
N GLY A 52 -14.22 -11.86 0.27
CA GLY A 52 -13.08 -12.70 -0.15
C GLY A 52 -11.70 -12.03 -0.17
N GLY A 53 -10.65 -12.73 0.27
CA GLY A 53 -9.28 -12.21 0.39
C GLY A 53 -8.95 -11.63 1.78
N ALA A 54 -7.80 -10.95 1.91
CA ALA A 54 -7.36 -10.34 3.16
C ALA A 54 -8.06 -9.00 3.44
N ASP A 55 -8.45 -8.77 4.69
CA ASP A 55 -9.12 -7.52 5.12
C ASP A 55 -8.15 -6.33 5.25
N PHE A 56 -6.86 -6.62 5.43
CA PHE A 56 -5.80 -5.62 5.53
C PHE A 56 -4.59 -6.07 4.72
N TRP A 57 -3.93 -5.12 4.04
CA TRP A 57 -2.66 -5.38 3.38
C TRP A 57 -1.73 -4.18 3.40
N TRP A 58 -0.43 -4.45 3.32
CA TRP A 58 0.61 -3.42 3.24
C TRP A 58 0.87 -3.04 1.79
N GLN A 59 0.77 -1.75 1.48
CA GLN A 59 1.29 -1.19 0.24
C GLN A 59 2.67 -0.58 0.45
N TYR A 60 3.50 -0.69 -0.59
CA TYR A 60 4.86 -0.19 -0.60
C TYR A 60 5.09 0.68 -1.84
N HIS A 61 5.87 1.75 -1.69
CA HIS A 61 6.26 2.67 -2.76
C HIS A 61 7.74 3.07 -2.58
N ILE A 62 8.46 3.28 -3.69
CA ILE A 62 9.88 3.67 -3.67
C ILE A 62 10.01 5.19 -3.79
#